data_AF-A0A8T1TQH4-F1
#
_entry.id   AF-A0A8T1TQH4-F1
#
_cell.length_a   1.000
_cell.length_b   1.000
_cell.length_c   1.000
_cell.angle_alpha   90.00
_cell.angle_beta   90.00
_cell.angle_gamma   90.00
#
_symmetry.space_group_name_H-M   'P 1'
#
loop_
_entity.id
_entity.type
_entity.pdbx_description
1 polymer ?
#
loop_
_entity_poly.entity_id
_entity_poly.type
_entity_poly.pdbx_seq_one_letter_code
_entity_poly.pdbx_strand_id
1 'polypeptide(L)' 'MVKLFCSIIGIAGGVFSVRVGENDTVANLKGAIMAKNPAAIVCGTMDLKLFLSKKNSAWLNGADAGL' A
#
# COMPACT_ATOMS: atom_id res chain seq x y z
N MET A 1 3.73 17.40 -0.64
CA MET A 1 4.24 16.15 0.00
C MET A 1 3.13 15.56 0.84
N VAL A 2 2.81 14.27 0.64
CA VAL A 2 1.68 13.61 1.33
C VAL A 2 2.19 12.42 2.14
N LYS A 3 1.58 12.16 3.30
CA LYS A 3 1.84 10.97 4.11
C LYS A 3 0.69 9.99 3.92
N LEU A 4 0.99 8.83 3.33
CA LEU A 4 0.03 7.75 3.17
C LEU A 4 0.19 6.74 4.30
N PHE A 5 -0.94 6.25 4.81
CA PHE A 5 -1.00 5.12 5.72
C PHE A 5 -1.40 3.88 4.94
N CYS A 6 -0.62 2.82 5.08
CA CYS A 6 -0.76 1.57 4.35
C CYS A 6 -0.91 0.43 5.35
N SER A 7 -1.61 -0.62 4.94
CA SER A 7 -1.76 -1.85 5.71
C SER A 7 -1.50 -3.05 4.79
N ILE A 8 -0.76 -4.03 5.28
CA ILE A 8 -0.57 -5.29 4.58
C ILE A 8 -1.73 -6.23 4.96
N ILE A 9 -2.52 -6.62 3.97
CA ILE A 9 -3.64 -7.55 4.17
C ILE A 9 -3.09 -8.89 4.65
N GLY A 10 -3.74 -9.48 5.66
CA GLY A 10 -3.34 -10.77 6.24
C GLY A 10 -2.25 -10.68 7.31
N ILE A 11 -1.69 -9.50 7.59
CA ILE A 11 -0.72 -9.29 8.68
C ILE A 11 -1.35 -8.44 9.79
N ALA A 12 -1.67 -9.07 10.92
CA ALA A 12 -2.19 -8.37 12.09
C ALA A 12 -1.19 -7.29 12.57
N GLY A 13 -1.66 -6.05 12.73
CA GLY A 13 -0.81 -4.92 13.14
C GLY A 13 0.15 -4.40 12.06
N GLY A 14 0.08 -4.90 10.82
CA GLY A 14 0.94 -4.51 9.69
C GLY A 14 0.63 -3.13 9.09
N VAL A 15 0.36 -2.12 9.92
CA VAL A 15 0.09 -0.74 9.50
C VAL A 15 1.38 0.06 9.54
N PHE A 16 1.69 0.77 8.45
CA PHE A 16 2.89 1.59 8.33
C PHE A 16 2.59 2.84 7.50
N SER A 17 3.50 3.83 7.53
CA SER A 17 3.35 5.03 6.70
C SER A 17 4.52 5.22 5.73
N VAL A 18 4.18 5.67 4.53
CA VAL A 18 5.13 6.09 3.49
C VAL A 18 4.90 7.56 3.14
N ARG A 19 5.95 8.25 2.73
CA ARG A 19 5.88 9.64 2.24
C ARG A 19 6.05 9.61 0.74
N VAL A 20 5.22 10.37 0.02
CA VAL A 20 5.31 10.56 -1.42
C VAL A 20 5.24 12.04 -1.77
N GLY A 21 5.99 12.43 -2.79
CA GLY A 21 5.91 13.72 -3.46
C GLY A 21 4.66 13.82 -4.33
N GLU A 22 4.29 15.05 -4.71
CA GLU A 22 3.16 15.31 -5.62
C GLU A 22 3.45 14.85 -7.06
N ASN A 23 4.73 14.81 -7.42
CA ASN A 23 5.19 14.31 -8.73
C ASN A 23 5.58 12.83 -8.71
N ASP A 24 5.42 12.13 -7.58
CA ASP A 24 5.76 10.72 -7.49
C ASP A 24 4.73 9.88 -8.23
N THR A 25 5.22 8.90 -8.99
CA THR A 25 4.37 7.93 -9.68
C THR A 25 3.95 6.80 -8.75
N VAL A 26 2.97 6.00 -9.19
CA VAL A 26 2.60 4.75 -8.51
C VAL A 26 3.80 3.80 -8.40
N ALA A 27 4.73 3.81 -9.36
CA ALA A 27 5.95 3.00 -9.28
C ALA A 27 6.87 3.47 -8.14
N ASN A 28 7.00 4.78 -7.92
CA ASN A 28 7.74 5.33 -6.77
C ASN A 28 7.11 4.90 -5.45
N LEU A 29 5.77 4.97 -5.35
CA LEU A 29 5.03 4.52 -4.17
C LEU A 29 5.26 3.02 -3.89
N LYS A 30 5.18 2.16 -4.92
CA LYS A 30 5.44 0.72 -4.76
C LYS A 30 6.86 0.46 -4.26
N GLY A 31 7.86 1.13 -4.83
CA GLY A 31 9.25 1.04 -4.36
C GLY A 31 9.41 1.46 -2.89
N ALA A 32 8.79 2.57 -2.48
CA ALA A 32 8.84 3.05 -1.10
C ALA A 32 8.18 2.07 -0.10
N ILE A 33 7.09 1.42 -0.50
CA ILE A 33 6.42 0.39 0.31
C ILE A 33 7.32 -0.83 0.50
N MET A 34 7.91 -1.34 -0.59
CA MET A 34 8.79 -2.50 -0.55
C MET A 34 10.06 -2.24 0.27
N ALA A 35 10.69 -1.09 0.10
CA ALA A 35 11.88 -0.70 0.86
C ALA A 35 11.64 -0.65 2.38
N LYS A 36 10.39 -0.39 2.80
CA LYS A 36 10.03 -0.32 4.22
C LYS A 36 9.83 -1.67 4.88
N ASN A 37 9.39 -2.67 4.11
CA ASN A 37 9.06 -4.01 4.63
C ASN A 37 9.60 -5.13 3.72
N PRO A 38 10.93 -5.19 3.48
CA PRO A 38 11.51 -6.13 2.52
C PRO A 38 11.30 -7.60 2.91
N ALA A 39 11.20 -7.91 4.21
CA ALA A 39 10.93 -9.26 4.70
C ALA A 39 9.46 -9.71 4.52
N ALA A 40 8.51 -8.77 4.52
CA ALA A 40 7.09 -9.06 4.39
C ALA A 40 6.59 -8.97 2.93
N ILE A 41 7.31 -8.25 2.07
CA ILE A 41 6.94 -8.01 0.67
C ILE A 41 8.09 -8.47 -0.22
N VAL A 42 8.08 -9.76 -0.56
CA VAL A 42 9.12 -10.46 -1.34
C VAL A 42 8.82 -10.55 -2.84
N CYS A 43 7.71 -9.95 -3.30
CA CYS A 43 7.30 -9.97 -4.72
C CYS A 43 8.02 -8.89 -5.55
N GLY A 44 7.95 -9.01 -6.88
CA GLY A 44 8.45 -7.96 -7.78
C GLY A 44 7.58 -6.70 -7.72
N THR A 45 8.15 -5.54 -8.05
CA THR A 45 7.43 -4.24 -8.04
C THR A 45 6.18 -4.26 -8.93
N MET A 46 6.18 -5.04 -10.02
CA MET A 46 5.02 -5.17 -10.90
C MET A 46 3.91 -6.03 -10.28
N ASP A 47 4.27 -7.01 -9.44
CA ASP A 47 3.35 -7.94 -8.80
C ASP A 47 2.65 -7.33 -7.58
N LEU A 48 3.24 -6.30 -6.98
CA LEU A 48 2.63 -5.58 -5.86
C LEU A 48 1.38 -4.83 -6.33
N LYS A 49 0.20 -5.32 -5.94
CA LYS A 49 -1.10 -4.65 -6.18
C LYS A 49 -1.42 -3.73 -5.01
N LEU A 50 -1.86 -2.52 -5.32
CA LEU A 50 -2.27 -1.52 -4.34
C LEU A 50 -3.78 -1.33 -4.44
N PHE A 51 -4.44 -1.34 -3.29
CA PHE A 51 -5.87 -1.16 -3.17
C PHE A 51 -6.16 0.01 -2.24
N LEU A 52 -7.21 0.77 -2.56
CA LEU A 52 -7.66 1.82 -1.66
C LEU A 52 -8.35 1.15 -0.47
N SER A 53 -7.85 1.40 0.73
CA SER A 53 -8.41 0.78 1.92
C SER A 53 -9.78 1.33 2.30
N LYS A 54 -10.09 2.57 1.92
CA LYS A 54 -11.30 3.27 2.33
C LYS A 54 -11.90 4.10 1.18
N LYS A 55 -13.19 3.92 0.92
CA LYS A 55 -13.96 4.72 -0.03
C LYS A 55 -15.20 5.28 0.68
N ASN A 56 -15.51 6.56 0.50
CA ASN A 56 -16.70 7.21 1.09
C ASN A 56 -16.85 6.94 2.59
N SER A 57 -15.75 7.07 3.34
CA SER A 57 -15.73 6.80 4.77
C SER A 57 -15.88 5.34 5.23
N ALA A 58 -16.04 4.37 4.34
CA ALA A 58 -16.14 2.95 4.63
C ALA A 58 -14.88 2.17 4.20
N TRP A 59 -14.46 1.19 5.01
CA TRP A 59 -13.40 0.27 4.63
C TRP A 59 -13.88 -0.65 3.50
N LEU A 60 -13.08 -0.79 2.45
CA LEU A 60 -13.38 -1.76 1.41
C LEU A 60 -13.09 -3.17 1.94
N ASN A 61 -14.04 -4.10 1.76
CA ASN A 61 -13.77 -5.51 2.01
C ASN A 61 -12.92 -6.08 0.84
N GLY A 62 -12.43 -7.32 0.98
CA GLY A 62 -11.60 -7.95 -0.05
C GLY A 62 -12.28 -8.00 -1.43
N ALA A 63 -13.58 -8.29 -1.47
CA ALA A 63 -14.36 -8.34 -2.71
C ALA A 63 -14.50 -6.96 -3.38
N ASP A 64 -14.74 -5.91 -2.60
CA ASP A 64 -14.82 -4.52 -3.07
C ASP A 64 -13.45 -3.97 -3.51
N ALA A 65 -12.37 -4.50 -2.92
CA ALA A 65 -11.01 -4.25 -3.35
C ALA A 65 -10.65 -5.02 -4.63
N GLY A 66 -11.44 -6.02 -5.05
CA GLY A 66 -11.13 -6.87 -6.20
C GLY A 66 -10.06 -7.92 -5.92
N LEU A 67 -9.99 -8.41 -4.67
CA LEU A 67 -9.18 -9.53 -4.19
C LEU A 67 -9.95 -10.85 -4.25
#